data_AF-A0A089YQ94-F1
#
_entry.id   AF-A0A089YQ94-F1
#
_cell.length_a   1.000
_cell.length_b   1.000
_cell.length_c   1.000
_cell.angle_alpha   90.00
_cell.angle_beta   90.00
_cell.angle_gamma   90.00
#
_symmetry.space_group_name_H-M   'P 1'
#
loop_
_entity.id
_entity.type
_entity.pdbx_description
1 polymer ?
#
loop_
_entity_poly.entity_id
_entity_poly.type
_entity_poly.pdbx_seq_one_letter_code
_entity_poly.pdbx_strand_id
1 'polypeptide(L)'
;MKSKFYAAALALSVSLASHGAFAASDDFVEDASAKGVAEVEAGKLAQEKGTAADVKTFADMMVKDHTAANQKLKALADKKNIDVSDDAELLDKAKAMILELRSAKSFDQAYANNQVKAHEATIEIFEDEIKSGEDAELKAFATETLPKLKAHLEAAKKLAAAHGGAAAQ
;
A
#
# COMPACT_ATOMS: atom_id res chain seq x y z
N MET A 1 -22.30 -49.38 53.08
CA MET A 1 -22.75 -48.69 51.85
C MET A 1 -22.27 -47.24 51.94
N LYS A 2 -21.10 -46.87 51.41
CA LYS A 2 -20.86 -46.33 50.05
C LYS A 2 -21.92 -45.30 49.61
N SER A 3 -21.65 -44.01 49.77
CA SER A 3 -21.41 -43.11 48.63
C SER A 3 -20.92 -41.72 49.05
N LYS A 4 -20.03 -41.18 48.24
CA LYS A 4 -19.36 -39.89 48.34
C LYS A 4 -20.26 -38.83 47.68
N PHE A 5 -20.34 -37.63 48.24
CA PHE A 5 -20.95 -36.49 47.55
C PHE A 5 -19.98 -35.99 46.48
N TYR A 6 -20.46 -35.94 45.24
CA TYR A 6 -19.74 -35.47 44.07
C TYR A 6 -19.81 -33.95 43.96
N ALA A 7 -18.69 -33.37 43.51
CA ALA A 7 -18.54 -31.97 43.16
C ALA A 7 -19.44 -31.57 41.97
N ALA A 8 -19.91 -30.33 41.96
CA ALA A 8 -20.36 -29.65 40.76
C ALA A 8 -20.04 -28.16 40.87
N ALA A 9 -18.81 -27.78 40.51
CA ALA A 9 -18.49 -26.42 40.09
C ALA A 9 -18.57 -26.42 38.55
N LEU A 10 -19.64 -25.85 38.00
CA LEU A 10 -19.76 -25.61 36.56
C LEU A 10 -19.46 -24.13 36.32
N ALA A 11 -18.19 -23.79 36.15
CA ALA A 11 -17.79 -22.53 35.56
C ALA A 11 -17.79 -22.71 34.04
N LEU A 12 -18.82 -22.19 33.37
CA LEU A 12 -18.86 -22.15 31.91
C LEU A 12 -18.22 -20.83 31.46
N SER A 13 -16.89 -20.82 31.31
CA SER A 13 -16.20 -19.76 30.58
C SER A 13 -16.28 -20.07 29.09
N VAL A 14 -17.28 -19.52 28.40
CA VAL A 14 -17.26 -19.41 26.94
C VAL A 14 -16.54 -18.10 26.61
N SER A 15 -15.25 -18.20 26.35
CA SER A 15 -14.54 -17.22 25.55
C SER A 15 -14.38 -17.82 24.16
N LEU A 16 -15.06 -17.27 23.17
CA LEU A 16 -14.55 -17.25 21.80
C LEU A 16 -14.91 -15.87 21.22
N ALA A 17 -13.93 -14.96 21.34
CA ALA A 17 -13.87 -13.79 20.49
C ALA A 17 -13.37 -14.28 19.12
N SER A 18 -14.20 -14.14 18.10
CA SER A 18 -13.79 -14.25 16.70
C SER A 18 -14.79 -13.51 15.83
N HIS A 19 -14.67 -12.19 15.80
CA HIS A 19 -15.31 -11.29 14.84
C HIS A 19 -14.28 -10.39 14.12
N GLY A 20 -13.01 -10.79 14.07
CA GLY A 20 -11.93 -10.00 13.47
C GLY A 20 -11.26 -10.61 12.22
N ALA A 21 -11.65 -11.81 11.79
CA ALA A 21 -10.89 -12.59 10.80
C ALA A 21 -11.11 -12.20 9.33
N PHE A 22 -12.03 -11.27 9.03
CA PHE A 22 -12.25 -10.76 7.67
C PHE A 22 -11.85 -9.29 7.49
N ALA A 23 -11.66 -8.54 8.57
CA ALA A 23 -11.40 -7.10 8.47
C ALA A 23 -9.95 -6.79 8.04
N ALA A 24 -8.97 -7.60 8.44
CA ALA A 24 -7.56 -7.27 8.21
C ALA A 24 -7.07 -7.55 6.77
N SER A 25 -7.61 -8.58 6.09
CA SER A 25 -7.19 -8.93 4.72
C SER A 25 -7.83 -8.06 3.64
N ASP A 26 -9.08 -7.63 3.86
CA ASP A 26 -9.81 -6.78 2.92
C ASP A 26 -9.19 -5.37 2.90
N ASP A 27 -8.74 -4.88 4.07
CA ASP A 27 -8.05 -3.60 4.19
C ASP A 27 -6.73 -3.56 3.40
N PHE A 28 -5.93 -4.63 3.40
CA PHE A 28 -4.65 -4.66 2.65
C PHE A 28 -4.85 -4.55 1.13
N VAL A 29 -5.74 -5.36 0.55
CA VAL A 29 -5.95 -5.39 -0.90
C VAL A 29 -6.51 -4.06 -1.40
N GLU A 30 -7.46 -3.50 -0.67
CA GLU A 30 -8.05 -2.19 -0.97
C GLU A 30 -7.01 -1.07 -0.87
N ASP A 31 -6.26 -1.00 0.24
CA ASP A 31 -5.23 0.03 0.43
C ASP A 31 -4.09 -0.06 -0.58
N ALA A 32 -3.59 -1.28 -0.84
CA ALA A 32 -2.53 -1.50 -1.82
C ALA A 32 -3.01 -1.16 -3.25
N SER A 33 -4.27 -1.45 -3.59
CA SER A 33 -4.87 -1.08 -4.88
C SER A 33 -5.02 0.44 -5.02
N ALA A 34 -5.55 1.12 -3.99
CA ALA A 34 -5.72 2.56 -4.00
C ALA A 34 -4.38 3.30 -4.10
N LYS A 35 -3.39 2.90 -3.29
CA LYS A 35 -2.01 3.45 -3.35
C LYS A 35 -1.38 3.15 -4.70
N GLY A 36 -1.52 1.92 -5.20
CA GLY A 36 -0.99 1.51 -6.50
C GLY A 36 -1.54 2.32 -7.67
N VAL A 37 -2.84 2.62 -7.69
CA VAL A 37 -3.45 3.50 -8.70
C VAL A 37 -2.94 4.93 -8.56
N ALA A 38 -2.87 5.43 -7.32
CA ALA A 38 -2.32 6.75 -7.03
C ALA A 38 -0.89 6.93 -7.57
N GLU A 39 -0.02 5.94 -7.37
CA GLU A 39 1.37 5.98 -7.85
C GLU A 39 1.46 6.01 -9.39
N VAL A 40 0.62 5.23 -10.08
CA VAL A 40 0.56 5.24 -11.54
C VAL A 40 0.11 6.62 -12.06
N GLU A 41 -0.92 7.21 -11.46
CA GLU A 41 -1.42 8.52 -11.87
C GLU A 41 -0.44 9.65 -11.53
N ALA A 42 0.23 9.58 -10.39
CA ALA A 42 1.28 10.53 -10.01
C ALA A 42 2.47 10.45 -10.97
N GLY A 43 2.89 9.23 -11.35
CA GLY A 43 3.93 9.00 -12.35
C GLY A 43 3.55 9.53 -13.74
N LYS A 44 2.31 9.29 -14.21
CA LYS A 44 1.82 9.87 -15.48
C LYS A 44 1.82 11.40 -15.43
N LEU A 45 1.37 11.99 -14.33
CA LEU A 45 1.41 13.43 -14.14
C LEU A 45 2.86 13.96 -14.18
N ALA A 46 3.80 13.22 -13.60
CA ALA A 46 5.21 13.59 -13.62
C ALA A 46 5.86 13.46 -15.02
N GLN A 47 5.41 12.53 -15.86
CA GLN A 47 5.79 12.54 -17.29
C GLN A 47 5.32 13.81 -18.00
N GLU A 48 4.10 14.24 -17.72
CA GLU A 48 3.47 15.43 -18.32
C GLU A 48 4.12 16.74 -17.83
N LYS A 49 4.25 16.89 -16.51
CA LYS A 49 4.59 18.17 -15.86
C LYS A 49 6.01 18.26 -15.34
N GLY A 50 6.68 17.14 -15.16
CA GLY A 50 8.06 17.13 -14.70
C GLY A 50 8.96 17.91 -15.66
N THR A 51 9.92 18.66 -15.13
CA THR A 51 10.85 19.45 -15.96
C THR A 51 12.25 18.86 -15.98
N ALA A 52 12.67 18.19 -14.91
CA ALA A 52 13.95 17.49 -14.83
C ALA A 52 13.91 16.08 -15.45
N ALA A 53 15.01 15.71 -16.11
CA ALA A 53 15.11 14.43 -16.81
C ALA A 53 15.12 13.22 -15.86
N ASP A 54 15.70 13.36 -14.68
CA ASP A 54 15.72 12.34 -13.63
C ASP A 54 14.32 12.14 -13.00
N VAL A 55 13.53 13.20 -12.85
CA VAL A 55 12.12 13.11 -12.44
C VAL A 55 11.31 12.31 -13.45
N LYS A 56 11.45 12.58 -14.75
CA LYS A 56 10.78 11.79 -15.79
C LYS A 56 11.28 10.36 -15.83
N THR A 57 12.58 10.13 -15.67
CA THR A 57 13.13 8.76 -15.64
C THR A 57 12.56 7.97 -14.46
N PHE A 58 12.51 8.59 -13.28
CA PHE A 58 11.92 7.98 -12.09
C PHE A 58 10.42 7.71 -12.29
N ALA A 59 9.67 8.68 -12.82
CA ALA A 59 8.25 8.53 -13.07
C ALA A 59 7.91 7.39 -14.06
N ASP A 60 8.74 7.15 -15.07
CA ASP A 60 8.53 6.04 -16.03
C ASP A 60 8.68 4.68 -15.34
N MET A 61 9.72 4.55 -14.51
CA MET A 61 9.90 3.38 -13.65
C MET A 61 8.69 3.16 -12.74
N MET A 62 8.17 4.22 -12.11
CA MET A 62 7.00 4.15 -11.24
C MET A 62 5.76 3.63 -11.98
N VAL A 63 5.44 4.24 -13.12
CA VAL A 63 4.28 3.83 -13.94
C VAL A 63 4.40 2.37 -14.33
N LYS A 64 5.56 1.94 -14.84
CA LYS A 64 5.79 0.57 -15.29
C LYS A 64 5.65 -0.44 -14.14
N ASP A 65 6.37 -0.22 -13.06
CA ASP A 65 6.44 -1.20 -11.98
C ASP A 65 5.12 -1.29 -11.19
N HIS A 66 4.47 -0.16 -10.90
CA HIS A 66 3.18 -0.17 -10.20
C HIS A 66 2.04 -0.69 -11.08
N THR A 67 2.02 -0.40 -12.39
CA THR A 67 1.02 -1.00 -13.28
C THR A 67 1.10 -2.53 -13.24
N ALA A 68 2.31 -3.10 -13.27
CA ALA A 68 2.49 -4.55 -13.18
C ALA A 68 2.06 -5.11 -11.81
N ALA A 69 2.39 -4.42 -10.72
CA ALA A 69 1.97 -4.82 -9.37
C ALA A 69 0.44 -4.78 -9.22
N ASN A 70 -0.22 -3.72 -9.70
CA ASN A 70 -1.67 -3.56 -9.65
C ASN A 70 -2.38 -4.66 -10.43
N GLN A 71 -1.88 -5.02 -11.62
CA GLN A 71 -2.44 -6.11 -12.42
C GLN A 71 -2.34 -7.46 -11.69
N LYS A 72 -1.20 -7.72 -11.03
CA LYS A 72 -1.00 -8.95 -10.24
C LYS A 72 -1.93 -8.98 -9.03
N LEU A 73 -2.06 -7.88 -8.30
CA LEU A 73 -2.93 -7.80 -7.13
C LEU A 73 -4.40 -7.95 -7.52
N LYS A 74 -4.83 -7.28 -8.60
CA LYS A 74 -6.19 -7.40 -9.13
C LYS A 74 -6.52 -8.84 -9.51
N ALA A 75 -5.63 -9.52 -10.23
CA ALA A 75 -5.84 -10.93 -10.60
C ALA A 75 -5.95 -11.84 -9.37
N LEU A 76 -5.20 -11.53 -8.30
CA LEU A 76 -5.28 -12.26 -7.04
C LEU A 76 -6.60 -11.98 -6.30
N ALA A 77 -7.04 -10.72 -6.25
CA ALA A 77 -8.32 -10.35 -5.67
C ALA A 77 -9.48 -11.05 -6.40
N ASP A 78 -9.49 -11.00 -7.74
CA ASP A 78 -10.49 -11.65 -8.60
C ASP A 78 -10.52 -13.17 -8.35
N LYS A 79 -9.35 -13.83 -8.30
CA LYS A 79 -9.23 -15.28 -8.03
C LYS A 79 -9.85 -15.67 -6.68
N LYS A 80 -9.75 -14.77 -5.70
CA LYS A 80 -10.16 -15.01 -4.32
C LYS A 80 -11.55 -14.47 -4.01
N ASN A 81 -12.19 -13.79 -4.96
CA ASN A 81 -13.47 -13.08 -4.79
C ASN A 81 -13.41 -12.05 -3.65
N ILE A 82 -12.26 -11.37 -3.52
CA ILE A 82 -12.12 -10.23 -2.62
C ILE A 82 -12.73 -9.02 -3.34
N ASP A 83 -13.65 -8.33 -2.67
CA ASP A 83 -14.26 -7.11 -3.19
C ASP A 83 -13.24 -5.97 -3.10
N VAL A 84 -13.06 -5.25 -4.20
CA VAL A 84 -12.13 -4.12 -4.31
C VAL A 84 -12.88 -3.02 -5.05
N SER A 85 -12.70 -1.78 -4.61
CA SER A 85 -13.24 -0.62 -5.29
C SER A 85 -12.92 -0.65 -6.79
N ASP A 86 -13.86 -0.18 -7.60
CA ASP A 86 -13.65 -0.13 -9.05
C ASP A 86 -12.60 0.94 -9.45
N ASP A 87 -12.19 0.92 -10.71
CA ASP A 87 -11.18 1.85 -11.22
C ASP A 87 -11.55 3.33 -11.01
N ALA A 88 -12.85 3.67 -11.04
CA ALA A 88 -13.31 5.04 -10.85
C ALA A 88 -13.23 5.48 -9.38
N GLU A 89 -13.61 4.59 -8.46
CA GLU A 89 -13.51 4.81 -7.02
C GLU A 89 -12.04 4.91 -6.57
N LEU A 90 -11.18 4.02 -7.04
CA LEU A 90 -9.73 4.07 -6.74
C LEU A 90 -9.10 5.35 -7.29
N LEU A 91 -9.52 5.79 -8.48
CA LEU A 91 -9.06 7.06 -9.06
C LEU A 91 -9.53 8.28 -8.25
N ASP A 92 -10.77 8.25 -7.73
CA ASP A 92 -11.26 9.34 -6.87
C ASP A 92 -10.45 9.43 -5.57
N LYS A 93 -10.03 8.30 -4.99
CA LYS A 93 -9.11 8.26 -3.83
C LYS A 93 -7.75 8.92 -4.13
N ALA A 94 -7.25 8.81 -5.36
CA ALA A 94 -5.99 9.45 -5.78
C ALA A 94 -6.11 10.96 -6.04
N LYS A 95 -7.32 11.45 -6.31
CA LYS A 95 -7.57 12.80 -6.84
C LYS A 95 -7.00 13.94 -6.00
N ALA A 96 -7.14 13.86 -4.68
CA ALA A 96 -6.65 14.91 -3.78
C ALA A 96 -5.12 15.07 -3.92
N MET A 97 -4.38 13.97 -3.92
CA MET A 97 -2.93 13.97 -4.10
C MET A 97 -2.53 14.50 -5.49
N ILE A 98 -3.23 14.09 -6.54
CA ILE A 98 -2.99 14.59 -7.91
C ILE A 98 -3.23 16.10 -8.03
N LEU A 99 -4.27 16.63 -7.38
CA LEU A 99 -4.56 18.07 -7.36
C LEU A 99 -3.50 18.87 -6.60
N GLU A 100 -3.01 18.32 -5.48
CA GLU A 100 -1.91 18.92 -4.71
C GLU A 100 -0.64 19.02 -5.57
N LEU A 101 -0.22 17.91 -6.19
CA LEU A 101 0.94 17.88 -7.09
C LEU A 101 0.80 18.87 -8.26
N ARG A 102 -0.38 18.90 -8.89
CA ARG A 102 -0.66 19.80 -10.02
C ARG A 102 -0.54 21.27 -9.66
N SER A 103 -0.85 21.62 -8.41
CA SER A 103 -0.87 23.00 -7.90
C SER A 103 0.45 23.44 -7.27
N ALA A 104 1.44 22.55 -7.20
CA ALA A 104 2.72 22.83 -6.58
C ALA A 104 3.52 23.91 -7.33
N LYS A 105 4.16 24.81 -6.58
CA LYS A 105 5.06 25.84 -7.13
C LYS A 105 6.25 25.23 -7.86
N SER A 106 6.84 24.18 -7.30
CA SER A 106 7.87 23.35 -7.92
C SER A 106 7.30 21.94 -8.02
N PHE A 107 6.92 21.54 -9.24
CA PHE A 107 6.35 20.22 -9.49
C PHE A 107 7.34 19.11 -9.12
N ASP A 108 8.57 19.19 -9.63
CA ASP A 108 9.63 18.21 -9.42
C ASP A 108 9.93 17.98 -7.93
N GLN A 109 10.02 19.06 -7.16
CA GLN A 109 10.23 18.99 -5.71
C GLN A 109 9.02 18.35 -4.99
N ALA A 110 7.81 18.78 -5.34
CA ALA A 110 6.60 18.24 -4.71
C ALA A 110 6.41 16.76 -5.01
N TYR A 111 6.65 16.35 -6.26
CA TYR A 111 6.61 14.96 -6.67
C TYR A 111 7.66 14.14 -5.93
N ALA A 112 8.94 14.55 -5.93
CA ALA A 112 9.99 13.80 -5.23
C ALA A 112 9.71 13.61 -3.73
N ASN A 113 9.24 14.67 -3.05
CA ASN A 113 8.87 14.61 -1.63
C ASN A 113 7.63 13.74 -1.37
N ASN A 114 6.63 13.82 -2.25
CA ASN A 114 5.43 12.98 -2.16
C ASN A 114 5.79 11.49 -2.29
N GLN A 115 6.65 11.16 -3.25
CA GLN A 115 7.07 9.78 -3.52
C GLN A 115 7.79 9.15 -2.32
N VAL A 116 8.62 9.91 -1.58
CA VAL A 116 9.22 9.41 -0.34
C VAL A 116 8.14 9.01 0.67
N LYS A 117 7.20 9.92 0.97
CA LYS A 117 6.13 9.67 1.96
C LYS A 117 5.21 8.52 1.54
N ALA A 118 4.84 8.48 0.27
CA ALA A 118 3.93 7.48 -0.25
C ALA A 118 4.55 6.08 -0.21
N HIS A 119 5.85 5.96 -0.50
CA HIS A 119 6.55 4.68 -0.41
C HIS A 119 6.80 4.24 1.03
N GLU A 120 7.10 5.16 1.95
CA GLU A 120 7.21 4.83 3.39
C GLU A 120 5.89 4.23 3.91
N ALA A 121 4.76 4.90 3.62
CA ALA A 121 3.44 4.41 4.02
C ALA A 121 3.05 3.10 3.32
N THR A 122 3.44 2.90 2.06
CA THR A 122 3.16 1.66 1.33
C THR A 122 4.01 0.51 1.86
N ILE A 123 5.27 0.74 2.20
CA ILE A 123 6.13 -0.26 2.81
C ILE A 123 5.57 -0.72 4.15
N GLU A 124 5.03 0.19 4.97
CA GLU A 124 4.43 -0.16 6.25
C GLU A 124 3.28 -1.16 6.11
N ILE A 125 2.33 -0.93 5.19
CA ILE A 125 1.20 -1.87 5.00
C ILE A 125 1.66 -3.22 4.41
N PHE A 126 2.71 -3.23 3.57
CA PHE A 126 3.26 -4.47 3.04
C PHE A 126 4.00 -5.26 4.12
N GLU A 127 4.73 -4.58 5.02
CA GLU A 127 5.39 -5.23 6.15
C GLU A 127 4.38 -5.77 7.17
N ASP A 128 3.26 -5.06 7.41
CA ASP A 128 2.20 -5.57 8.27
C ASP A 128 1.50 -6.79 7.64
N GLU A 129 1.18 -6.78 6.36
CA GLU A 129 0.60 -7.96 5.68
C GLU A 129 1.54 -9.18 5.78
N ILE A 130 2.84 -8.99 5.56
CA ILE A 130 3.83 -10.08 5.70
C ILE A 130 3.85 -10.65 7.12
N LYS A 131 3.76 -9.79 8.12
CA LYS A 131 3.87 -10.18 9.53
C LYS A 131 2.58 -10.77 10.08
N SER A 132 1.46 -10.11 9.81
CA SER A 132 0.19 -10.23 10.51
C SER A 132 -0.91 -10.81 9.62
N GLY A 133 -0.75 -10.76 8.29
CA GLY A 133 -1.72 -11.29 7.33
C GLY A 133 -1.95 -12.79 7.49
N GLU A 134 -3.18 -13.22 7.18
CA GLU A 134 -3.61 -14.61 7.30
C GLU A 134 -3.57 -15.36 5.96
N ASP A 135 -3.77 -14.65 4.84
CA ASP A 135 -3.85 -15.27 3.52
C ASP A 135 -2.46 -15.53 2.92
N ALA A 136 -2.11 -16.79 2.72
CA ALA A 136 -0.79 -17.17 2.25
C ALA A 136 -0.41 -16.58 0.87
N GLU A 137 -1.37 -16.37 -0.03
CA GLU A 137 -1.10 -15.80 -1.35
C GLU A 137 -0.92 -14.28 -1.30
N LEU A 138 -1.69 -13.57 -0.45
CA LEU A 138 -1.48 -12.14 -0.20
C LEU A 138 -0.14 -11.86 0.47
N LYS A 139 0.23 -12.65 1.48
CA LYS A 139 1.56 -12.58 2.10
C LYS A 139 2.68 -12.83 1.11
N ALA A 140 2.52 -13.80 0.21
CA ALA A 140 3.50 -14.07 -0.84
C ALA A 140 3.61 -12.89 -1.81
N PHE A 141 2.48 -12.33 -2.24
CA PHE A 141 2.46 -11.12 -3.06
C PHE A 141 3.20 -9.95 -2.37
N ALA A 142 2.90 -9.69 -1.10
CA ALA A 142 3.54 -8.64 -0.33
C ALA A 142 5.06 -8.87 -0.19
N THR A 143 5.46 -10.10 0.15
CA THR A 143 6.86 -10.52 0.29
C THR A 143 7.65 -10.32 -1.01
N GLU A 144 7.07 -10.70 -2.15
CA GLU A 144 7.73 -10.59 -3.47
C GLU A 144 7.84 -9.15 -3.96
N THR A 145 6.90 -8.29 -3.56
CA THR A 145 6.82 -6.88 -4.01
C THR A 145 7.67 -5.95 -3.14
N LEU A 146 7.79 -6.24 -1.84
CA LEU A 146 8.48 -5.39 -0.86
C LEU A 146 9.91 -4.96 -1.27
N PRO A 147 10.78 -5.82 -1.83
CA PRO A 147 12.12 -5.40 -2.25
C PRO A 147 12.10 -4.29 -3.31
N LYS A 148 11.11 -4.32 -4.21
CA LYS A 148 10.96 -3.31 -5.25
C LYS A 148 10.49 -1.98 -4.66
N LEU A 149 9.51 -2.00 -3.75
CA LEU A 149 9.06 -0.80 -3.03
C LEU A 149 10.20 -0.14 -2.25
N LYS A 150 11.06 -0.93 -1.60
CA LYS A 150 12.26 -0.43 -0.92
C LYS A 150 13.26 0.20 -1.90
N ALA A 151 13.46 -0.39 -3.07
CA ALA A 151 14.31 0.19 -4.11
C ALA A 151 13.74 1.51 -4.66
N HIS A 152 12.42 1.59 -4.85
CA HIS A 152 11.73 2.82 -5.25
C HIS A 152 11.88 3.92 -4.18
N LEU A 153 11.70 3.60 -2.88
CA LEU A 153 11.91 4.55 -1.79
C LEU A 153 13.33 5.13 -1.81
N GLU A 154 14.35 4.29 -1.98
CA GLU A 154 15.74 4.77 -2.03
C GLU A 154 16.00 5.65 -3.26
N ALA A 155 15.38 5.35 -4.40
CA ALA A 155 15.42 6.22 -5.57
C ALA A 155 14.66 7.55 -5.35
N ALA A 156 13.50 7.51 -4.67
CA ALA A 156 12.73 8.69 -4.31
C ALA A 156 13.50 9.60 -3.36
N LYS A 157 14.19 9.05 -2.35
CA LYS A 157 15.06 9.81 -1.44
C LYS A 157 16.20 10.52 -2.18
N LYS A 158 16.83 9.84 -3.15
CA LYS A 158 17.87 10.46 -4.00
C LYS A 158 17.31 11.58 -4.86
N LEU A 159 16.12 11.37 -5.45
CA LEU A 159 15.43 12.38 -6.23
C LEU A 159 15.06 13.60 -5.35
N ALA A 160 14.55 13.35 -4.14
CA ALA A 160 14.23 14.39 -3.18
C ALA A 160 15.47 15.15 -2.73
N ALA A 161 16.62 14.51 -2.57
CA ALA A 161 17.88 15.20 -2.27
C ALA A 161 18.37 16.08 -3.44
N ALA A 162 18.09 15.69 -4.69
CA ALA A 162 18.46 16.46 -5.88
C ALA A 162 17.54 17.67 -6.14
N HIS A 163 16.26 17.56 -5.79
CA HIS A 163 15.22 18.57 -6.08
C HIS A 163 14.69 19.30 -4.85
N GLY A 164 15.06 18.85 -3.65
CA GLY A 164 14.60 19.35 -2.36
C GLY A 164 15.62 20.27 -1.71
N GLY A 165 15.37 21.58 -1.79
CA GLY A 165 16.02 22.53 -0.90
C GLY A 165 15.60 22.30 0.57
N ALA A 166 16.60 22.14 1.44
CA ALA A 166 16.57 22.34 2.91
C ALA A 166 15.70 21.46 3.83
N ALA A 167 15.13 20.34 3.37
CA ALA A 167 14.45 19.37 4.27
C ALA A 167 15.20 18.03 4.46
N ALA A 168 16.47 17.97 4.02
CA ALA A 168 17.41 16.92 4.39
C ALA A 168 18.33 17.45 5.50
N GLN A 169 17.80 17.50 6.73
CA GLN A 169 18.53 17.62 8.00
C GLN A 169 17.58 17.27 9.14
#